data_AF-A0A257T8H3-F1
#
_entry.id   AF-A0A257T8H3-F1
#
_cell.length_a   1.000
_cell.length_b   1.000
_cell.length_c   1.000
_cell.angle_alpha   90.00
_cell.angle_beta   90.00
_cell.angle_gamma   90.00
#
_symmetry.space_group_name_H-M   'P 1'
#
loop_
_entity.id
_entity.type
_entity.pdbx_description
1 polymer ?
#
loop_
_entity_poly.entity_id
_entity_poly.type
_entity_poly.pdbx_seq_one_letter_code
_entity_poly.pdbx_strand_id
1 'polypeptide(L)'
;MTPGLRFPARIVSSLLAALMGVFLLLALGSEAALWATVVWIAATGLGLYGAWHGRLPWFSAAQRWMLGLFLLTLALLLTGWGNWLAMASQAVLVLLAVKALEIRSQRDFYQVAALVLLGMGVAAWLRVDVLLGIFLLAALYLSLLGLLWQPLADAAVARALEGLHWRDFRYMLAFSLIFLLMLLPVTAIFFLMLPRTPTPLWAWTPPQGAAHSGFSADLSPDSITRLALDSTTAFRAQIIPQSADPEDLYWVGAILWRDEGRTWIADSPVARVRGAASTGVGTGTTGIRQEIVLSPDNSDYLFALATPYRLNIPVTYRQQAGGVLRLNKASGLPIRYMVWSAPAAPRVLSAAERTAALQVPDTTSPKLRALAAHFAGGSDAVVVQRRRGIGSAAPPGRNSGTGGDGVSRWRV
;
A
#
# COMPACT_ATOMS: atom_id res chain seq x y z
N MET A 1 3.35 56.36 18.98
CA MET A 1 4.28 55.21 18.91
C MET A 1 3.67 54.07 19.70
N THR A 2 3.01 53.12 19.04
CA THR A 2 2.49 51.94 19.73
C THR A 2 3.66 51.06 20.14
N PRO A 3 3.78 50.67 21.43
CA PRO A 3 4.81 49.71 21.83
C PRO A 3 4.55 48.42 21.06
N GLY A 4 5.44 48.09 20.12
CA GLY A 4 5.34 46.85 19.36
C GLY A 4 5.42 45.67 20.32
N LEU A 5 4.53 44.68 20.15
CA LEU A 5 4.61 43.42 20.91
C LEU A 5 6.01 42.82 20.76
N ARG A 6 6.69 42.65 21.90
CA ARG A 6 7.98 41.98 22.03
C ARG A 6 7.72 40.58 22.55
N PHE A 7 8.30 39.60 21.88
CA PHE A 7 8.24 38.21 22.34
C PHE A 7 9.64 37.74 22.74
N PRO A 8 9.76 36.92 23.81
CA PRO A 8 11.03 36.29 24.14
C PRO A 8 11.44 35.39 22.98
N ALA A 9 12.61 35.65 22.38
CA ALA A 9 13.01 34.99 21.13
C ALA A 9 12.99 33.45 21.19
N ARG A 10 13.19 32.89 22.40
CA ARG A 10 13.19 31.45 22.71
C ARG A 10 11.82 30.79 22.69
N ILE A 11 10.73 31.55 22.84
CA ILE A 11 9.39 30.96 22.82
C ILE A 11 8.95 30.62 21.41
N VAL A 12 9.33 31.46 20.44
CA VAL A 12 8.93 31.30 19.04
C VAL A 12 9.50 29.99 18.49
N SER A 13 10.76 29.67 18.78
CA SER A 13 11.37 28.41 18.34
C SER A 13 10.74 27.18 18.98
N SER A 14 10.43 27.26 20.28
CA SER A 14 9.73 26.19 20.99
C SER A 14 8.30 25.99 20.46
N LEU A 15 7.63 27.08 20.06
CA LEU A 15 6.29 27.05 19.48
C LEU A 15 6.28 26.50 18.05
N LEU A 16 7.28 26.86 17.24
CA LEU A 16 7.48 26.27 15.91
C LEU A 16 7.74 24.76 16.03
N ALA A 17 8.63 24.35 16.95
CA ALA A 17 8.91 22.95 17.25
C ALA A 17 7.65 22.17 17.68
N ALA A 18 6.84 22.75 18.58
CA ALA A 18 5.57 22.17 19.01
C ALA A 18 4.60 22.00 17.84
N LEU A 19 4.43 23.04 17.02
CA LEU A 19 3.53 23.00 15.86
C LEU A 19 3.96 21.95 14.83
N MET A 20 5.26 21.80 14.59
CA MET A 20 5.82 20.75 13.74
C MET A 20 5.48 19.35 14.27
N GLY A 21 5.60 19.12 15.57
CA GLY A 21 5.23 17.84 16.17
C GLY A 21 3.72 17.57 16.15
N VAL A 22 2.86 18.61 16.21
CA VAL A 22 1.41 18.45 15.98
C VAL A 22 1.15 17.94 14.57
N PHE A 23 1.76 18.53 13.54
CA PHE A 23 1.62 18.04 12.17
C PHE A 23 2.13 16.60 12.02
N LEU A 24 3.21 16.23 12.70
CA LEU A 24 3.68 14.84 12.72
C LEU A 24 2.65 13.89 13.36
N LEU A 25 2.05 14.25 14.49
CA LEU A 25 1.00 13.43 15.11
C LEU A 25 -0.20 13.24 14.18
N LEU A 26 -0.62 14.31 13.51
CA LEU A 26 -1.70 14.24 12.50
C LEU A 26 -1.31 13.36 11.30
N ALA A 27 -0.04 13.37 10.91
CA ALA A 27 0.49 12.52 9.85
C ALA A 27 0.55 11.04 10.27
N LEU A 28 0.98 10.74 11.50
CA LEU A 28 1.03 9.38 12.04
C LEU A 28 -0.37 8.79 12.30
N GLY A 29 -1.36 9.63 12.63
CA GLY A 29 -2.75 9.20 12.80
C GLY A 29 -2.92 8.13 13.88
N SER A 30 -3.62 7.04 13.56
CA SER A 30 -3.89 5.92 14.49
C SER A 30 -2.66 5.10 14.88
N GLU A 31 -1.55 5.26 14.17
CA GLU A 31 -0.30 4.52 14.40
C GLU A 31 0.57 5.17 15.48
N ALA A 32 0.23 6.38 15.89
CA ALA A 32 0.79 7.01 17.08
C ALA A 32 0.14 6.40 18.32
N ALA A 33 0.91 5.59 19.06
CA ALA A 33 0.40 5.00 20.29
C ALA A 33 -0.01 6.09 21.29
N LEU A 34 -1.17 5.90 21.92
CA LEU A 34 -1.75 6.87 22.86
C LEU A 34 -0.76 7.28 23.96
N TRP A 35 -0.03 6.32 24.52
CA TRP A 35 0.96 6.59 25.56
C TRP A 35 2.09 7.51 25.07
N ALA A 36 2.60 7.29 23.85
CA ALA A 36 3.68 8.07 23.28
C ALA A 36 3.21 9.49 22.94
N THR A 37 1.98 9.62 22.43
CA THR A 37 1.32 10.90 22.18
C THR A 37 1.14 11.70 23.48
N VAL A 38 0.63 11.07 24.54
CA VAL A 38 0.46 11.73 25.85
C VAL A 38 1.80 12.19 26.42
N VAL A 39 2.83 11.34 26.35
CA VAL A 39 4.19 11.69 26.79
C VAL A 39 4.74 12.88 26.00
N TRP A 40 4.57 12.88 24.67
CA TRP A 40 5.01 13.99 23.83
C TRP A 40 4.26 15.29 24.13
N ILE A 41 2.93 15.25 24.31
CA ILE A 41 2.12 16.43 24.65
C ILE A 41 2.56 17.00 26.00
N ALA A 42 2.71 16.15 27.01
CA ALA A 42 3.16 16.57 28.34
C ALA A 42 4.56 17.20 28.28
N ALA A 43 5.50 16.54 27.61
CA ALA A 43 6.88 17.02 27.46
C ALA A 43 6.95 18.36 26.70
N THR A 44 6.17 18.50 25.63
CA THR A 44 6.07 19.75 24.86
C THR A 44 5.43 20.87 25.67
N GLY A 45 4.40 20.57 26.46
CA GLY A 45 3.77 21.53 27.37
C GLY A 45 4.75 22.05 28.44
N LEU A 46 5.49 21.14 29.09
CA LEU A 46 6.56 21.52 30.04
C LEU A 46 7.68 22.31 29.35
N GLY A 47 8.04 21.92 28.12
CA GLY A 47 9.04 22.61 27.30
C GLY A 47 8.64 24.06 27.01
N LEU A 48 7.41 24.28 26.53
CA LEU A 48 6.85 25.61 26.27
C LEU A 48 6.76 26.46 27.54
N TYR A 49 6.30 25.88 28.65
CA TYR A 49 6.26 26.56 29.95
C TYR A 49 7.67 26.95 30.43
N GLY A 50 8.65 26.06 30.28
CA GLY A 50 10.05 26.32 30.59
C GLY A 50 10.68 27.38 29.67
N ALA A 51 10.29 27.44 28.40
CA ALA A 51 10.74 28.45 27.44
C ALA A 51 10.17 29.83 27.77
N TRP A 52 8.92 29.90 28.19
CA TRP A 52 8.27 31.14 28.63
C TRP A 52 8.95 31.73 29.87
N HIS A 53 9.27 30.88 30.87
CA HIS A 53 9.86 31.33 32.13
C HIS A 53 11.40 31.28 32.19
N GLY A 54 12.07 30.90 31.11
CA GLY A 54 13.54 30.79 31.06
C GLY A 54 14.15 29.69 31.95
N ARG A 55 13.35 28.69 32.37
CA ARG A 55 13.73 27.64 33.34
C ARG A 55 14.21 26.32 32.71
N LEU A 56 14.25 26.21 31.38
CA LEU A 56 14.81 25.04 30.69
C LEU A 56 16.31 24.89 30.98
N PRO A 57 16.88 23.66 31.06
CA PRO A 57 16.19 22.37 31.04
C PRO A 57 15.64 22.02 32.43
N TRP A 58 14.54 21.24 32.43
CA TRP A 58 13.89 20.76 33.64
C TRP A 58 14.63 19.61 34.34
N PHE A 59 15.38 18.82 33.58
CA PHE A 59 16.03 17.60 34.04
C PHE A 59 17.51 17.59 33.69
N SER A 60 18.31 16.84 34.45
CA SER A 60 19.73 16.65 34.15
C SER A 60 19.93 15.86 32.85
N ALA A 61 21.14 15.90 32.28
CA ALA A 61 21.45 15.10 31.09
C ALA A 61 21.20 13.60 31.35
N ALA A 62 21.71 13.06 32.46
CA ALA A 62 21.56 11.66 32.82
C ALA A 62 20.09 11.23 32.95
N GLN A 63 19.25 12.04 33.61
CA GLN A 63 17.82 11.76 33.77
C GLN A 63 17.09 11.69 32.43
N ARG A 64 17.44 12.56 31.47
CA ARG A 64 16.83 12.57 30.12
C ARG A 64 17.25 11.36 29.30
N TRP A 65 18.52 10.96 29.36
CA TRP A 65 19.00 9.75 28.71
C TRP A 65 18.34 8.50 29.29
N MET A 66 18.25 8.41 30.63
CA MET A 66 17.55 7.31 31.30
C MET A 66 16.06 7.26 30.94
N LEU A 67 15.38 8.41 30.95
CA LEU A 67 13.97 8.50 30.55
C LEU A 67 13.77 8.09 29.09
N GLY A 68 14.62 8.59 28.18
CA GLY A 68 14.56 8.23 26.76
C GLY A 68 14.77 6.74 26.52
N LEU A 69 15.80 6.15 27.15
CA LEU A 69 16.06 4.71 27.07
C LEU A 69 14.92 3.88 27.67
N PHE A 70 14.38 4.30 28.81
CA PHE A 70 13.24 3.65 29.43
C PHE A 70 12.00 3.68 28.53
N LEU A 71 11.67 4.84 27.95
CA LEU A 71 10.51 4.97 27.06
C LEU A 71 10.71 4.24 25.71
N LEU A 72 11.94 4.20 25.19
CA LEU A 72 12.28 3.43 23.99
C LEU A 72 12.17 1.92 24.23
N THR A 73 12.67 1.44 25.37
CA THR A 73 12.52 0.03 25.76
C THR A 73 11.07 -0.32 26.02
N LEU A 74 10.29 0.57 26.65
CA LEU A 74 8.85 0.41 26.80
C LEU A 74 8.14 0.34 25.44
N ALA A 75 8.49 1.21 24.48
CA ALA A 75 7.96 1.16 23.12
C ALA A 75 8.21 -0.22 22.48
N LEU A 76 9.44 -0.71 22.57
CA LEU A 76 9.87 -2.00 22.03
C LEU A 76 9.06 -3.16 22.63
N LEU A 77 8.87 -3.15 23.95
CA LEU A 77 8.16 -4.20 24.67
C LEU A 77 6.66 -4.21 24.37
N LEU A 78 6.03 -3.04 24.25
CA LEU A 78 4.59 -2.92 24.00
C LEU A 78 4.19 -3.25 22.55
N THR A 79 5.05 -3.01 21.57
CA THR A 79 4.75 -3.29 20.15
C THR A 79 5.01 -4.73 19.74
N GLY A 80 5.90 -5.44 20.44
CA GLY A 80 6.27 -6.81 20.09
C GLY A 80 7.12 -6.90 18.82
N TRP A 81 7.61 -8.11 18.55
CA TRP A 81 8.47 -8.38 17.40
C TRP A 81 7.61 -8.53 16.14
N GLY A 82 7.87 -7.70 15.11
CA GLY A 82 7.22 -7.81 13.80
C GLY A 82 6.55 -6.53 13.28
N ASN A 83 6.26 -5.55 14.14
CA ASN A 83 5.69 -4.25 13.73
C ASN A 83 6.73 -3.12 13.83
N TRP A 84 7.76 -3.19 12.98
CA TRP A 84 8.86 -2.21 12.95
C TRP A 84 8.38 -0.77 12.73
N LEU A 85 7.24 -0.60 12.07
CA LEU A 85 6.71 0.70 11.70
C LEU A 85 6.06 1.40 12.90
N ALA A 86 5.29 0.67 13.72
CA ALA A 86 4.80 1.17 15.00
C ALA A 86 5.94 1.42 16.00
N MET A 87 6.99 0.60 15.97
CA MET A 87 8.20 0.83 16.78
C MET A 87 8.89 2.14 16.38
N ALA A 88 9.04 2.39 15.07
CA ALA A 88 9.63 3.60 14.54
C ALA A 88 8.81 4.86 14.87
N SER A 89 7.47 4.80 14.74
CA SER A 89 6.59 5.94 15.05
C SER A 89 6.71 6.34 16.53
N GLN A 90 6.66 5.36 17.43
CA GLN A 90 6.80 5.57 18.87
C GLN A 90 8.18 6.08 19.25
N ALA A 91 9.24 5.50 18.65
CA ALA A 91 10.61 5.93 18.90
C ALA A 91 10.83 7.40 18.52
N VAL A 92 10.32 7.83 17.36
CA VAL A 92 10.41 9.24 16.93
C VAL A 92 9.66 10.16 17.90
N LEU A 93 8.45 9.79 18.33
CA LEU A 93 7.67 10.58 19.30
C LEU A 93 8.36 10.69 20.66
N VAL A 94 8.95 9.60 21.15
CA VAL A 94 9.73 9.60 22.41
C VAL A 94 10.96 10.50 22.29
N LEU A 95 11.71 10.38 21.20
CA LEU A 95 12.88 11.23 20.96
C LEU A 95 12.49 12.71 20.87
N LEU A 96 11.37 13.02 20.20
CA LEU A 96 10.82 14.37 20.16
C LEU A 96 10.38 14.86 21.54
N ALA A 97 9.77 14.00 22.37
CA ALA A 97 9.35 14.35 23.72
C ALA A 97 10.56 14.70 24.60
N VAL A 98 11.59 13.86 24.60
CA VAL A 98 12.83 14.14 25.34
C VAL A 98 13.48 15.43 24.83
N LYS A 99 13.48 15.66 23.52
CA LYS A 99 14.07 16.85 22.92
C LYS A 99 13.29 18.13 23.26
N ALA A 100 11.96 18.07 23.32
CA ALA A 100 11.12 19.20 23.69
C ALA A 100 11.41 19.75 25.09
N LEU A 101 11.90 18.91 26.01
CA LEU A 101 12.29 19.30 27.38
C LEU A 101 13.64 20.04 27.46
N GLU A 102 14.35 20.23 26.34
CA GLU A 102 15.71 20.79 26.35
C GLU A 102 16.08 21.77 25.25
N ILE A 103 15.12 22.19 24.42
CA ILE A 103 15.40 23.09 23.28
C ILE A 103 16.02 24.40 23.80
N ARG A 104 17.32 24.61 23.53
CA ARG A 104 18.05 25.81 23.96
C ARG A 104 18.89 26.46 22.87
N SER A 105 19.37 25.67 21.92
CA SER A 105 20.32 26.10 20.89
C SER A 105 19.81 25.87 19.48
N GLN A 106 20.44 26.55 18.52
CA GLN A 106 20.27 26.27 17.09
C GLN A 106 20.39 24.79 16.73
N ARG A 107 21.35 24.09 17.32
CA ARG A 107 21.55 22.65 17.11
C ARG A 107 20.34 21.84 17.56
N ASP A 108 19.73 22.22 18.68
CA ASP A 108 18.58 21.50 19.24
C ASP A 108 17.36 21.63 18.32
N PHE A 109 17.12 22.82 17.77
CA PHE A 109 16.04 23.04 16.82
C PHE A 109 16.25 22.21 15.54
N TYR A 110 17.48 22.13 15.02
CA TYR A 110 17.78 21.33 13.83
C TYR A 110 17.57 19.84 14.06
N GLN A 111 17.85 19.36 15.28
CA GLN A 111 17.56 17.98 15.67
C GLN A 111 16.05 17.72 15.73
N VAL A 112 15.25 18.64 16.26
CA VAL A 112 13.78 18.52 16.23
C VAL A 112 13.27 18.49 14.79
N ALA A 113 13.76 19.39 13.93
CA ALA A 113 13.37 19.41 12.53
C ALA A 113 13.72 18.09 11.81
N ALA A 114 14.93 17.57 12.04
CA ALA A 114 15.35 16.28 11.50
C ALA A 114 14.47 15.13 12.00
N LEU A 115 14.14 15.09 13.29
CA LEU A 115 13.27 14.06 13.87
C LEU A 115 11.83 14.15 13.31
N VAL A 116 11.29 15.36 13.14
CA VAL A 116 9.97 15.55 12.52
C VAL A 116 9.98 15.08 11.07
N LEU A 117 11.00 15.44 10.28
CA LEU A 117 11.11 15.00 8.90
C LEU A 117 11.31 13.48 8.78
N LEU A 118 12.09 12.88 9.68
CA LEU A 118 12.22 11.43 9.80
C LEU A 118 10.85 10.79 10.10
N GLY A 119 10.12 11.34 11.06
CA GLY A 119 8.76 10.90 11.40
C GLY A 119 7.77 11.06 10.25
N MET A 120 7.89 12.12 9.44
CA MET A 120 7.08 12.28 8.23
C MET A 120 7.42 11.21 7.19
N GLY A 121 8.68 10.77 7.11
CA GLY A 121 9.08 9.62 6.31
C GLY A 121 8.44 8.31 6.78
N VAL A 122 8.36 8.10 8.10
CA VAL A 122 7.61 6.99 8.71
C VAL A 122 6.12 7.09 8.37
N ALA A 123 5.52 8.28 8.47
CA ALA A 123 4.12 8.50 8.10
C ALA A 123 3.86 8.26 6.60
N ALA A 124 4.80 8.60 5.72
CA ALA A 124 4.70 8.33 4.28
C ALA A 124 4.74 6.84 3.92
N TRP A 125 5.32 6.01 4.78
CA TRP A 125 5.23 4.55 4.67
C TRP A 125 3.85 4.01 5.03
N LEU A 126 3.16 4.67 5.97
CA LEU A 126 1.86 4.26 6.49
C LEU A 126 0.71 4.65 5.56
N ARG A 127 0.76 5.86 5.01
CA ARG A 127 -0.31 6.44 4.19
C ARG A 127 0.27 7.28 3.07
N VAL A 128 -0.37 7.23 1.90
CA VAL A 128 -0.03 8.10 0.76
C VAL A 128 -1.31 8.75 0.28
N ASP A 129 -1.64 9.89 0.88
CA ASP A 129 -2.79 10.70 0.52
C ASP A 129 -2.43 12.19 0.42
N VAL A 130 -3.35 12.98 -0.16
CA VAL A 130 -3.16 14.42 -0.35
C VAL A 130 -2.96 15.14 0.99
N LEU A 131 -3.61 14.68 2.05
CA LEU A 131 -3.54 15.30 3.37
C LEU A 131 -2.16 15.13 4.01
N LEU A 132 -1.53 13.96 3.85
CA LEU A 132 -0.13 13.76 4.24
C LEU A 132 0.79 14.72 3.47
N GLY A 133 0.56 14.89 2.17
CA GLY A 133 1.31 15.87 1.37
C GLY A 133 1.24 17.28 1.96
N ILE A 134 0.05 17.70 2.42
CA ILE A 134 -0.15 18.98 3.09
C ILE A 134 0.61 19.05 4.41
N PHE A 135 0.56 17.99 5.24
CA PHE A 135 1.29 17.95 6.51
C PHE A 135 2.82 17.98 6.31
N LEU A 136 3.32 17.27 5.30
CA LEU A 136 4.74 17.28 4.94
C LEU A 136 5.18 18.69 4.49
N LEU A 137 4.40 19.34 3.64
CA LEU A 137 4.67 20.73 3.20
C LEU A 137 4.65 21.70 4.38
N ALA A 138 3.69 21.55 5.30
CA ALA A 138 3.62 22.36 6.51
C ALA A 138 4.85 22.15 7.41
N ALA A 139 5.27 20.89 7.64
CA ALA A 139 6.46 20.59 8.42
C ALA A 139 7.75 21.11 7.76
N LEU A 140 7.87 21.00 6.43
CA LEU A 140 8.99 21.57 5.68
C LEU A 140 9.04 23.10 5.80
N TYR A 141 7.90 23.76 5.63
CA TYR A 141 7.81 25.21 5.77
C TYR A 141 8.18 25.67 7.18
N LEU A 142 7.65 25.03 8.23
CA LEU A 142 7.97 25.37 9.61
C LEU A 142 9.44 25.09 9.94
N SER A 143 10.02 24.02 9.39
CA SER A 143 11.46 23.73 9.50
C SER A 143 12.29 24.85 8.89
N LEU A 144 11.94 25.31 7.68
CA LEU A 144 12.60 26.42 6.99
C LEU A 144 12.48 27.73 7.78
N LEU A 145 11.27 28.06 8.24
CA LEU A 145 11.02 29.26 9.03
C LEU A 145 11.85 29.26 10.31
N GLY A 146 11.90 28.13 11.01
CA GLY A 146 12.73 27.99 12.20
C GLY A 146 14.23 28.01 11.90
N LEU A 147 14.67 27.45 10.76
CA LEU A 147 16.07 27.51 10.30
C LEU A 147 16.55 28.96 10.14
N LEU A 148 15.67 29.82 9.63
CA LEU A 148 15.94 31.25 9.43
C LEU A 148 15.78 32.06 10.72
N TRP A 149 14.80 31.71 11.55
CA TRP A 149 14.52 32.41 12.81
C TRP A 149 15.58 32.16 13.88
N GLN A 150 16.06 30.92 14.00
CA GLN A 150 16.86 30.48 15.13
C GLN A 150 18.23 31.19 15.26
N PRO A 151 18.99 31.43 14.18
CA PRO A 151 20.23 32.23 14.25
C PRO A 151 19.98 33.67 14.73
N LEU A 152 18.85 34.27 14.30
CA LEU A 152 18.46 35.61 14.75
C LEU A 152 18.09 35.62 16.23
N ALA A 153 17.34 34.61 16.68
CA ALA A 153 16.97 34.43 18.08
C ALA A 153 18.21 34.26 18.98
N ASP A 154 19.16 33.42 18.58
CA ASP A 154 20.39 33.17 19.34
C ASP A 154 21.27 34.44 19.38
N ALA A 155 21.37 35.19 18.28
CA ALA A 155 22.09 36.47 18.24
C ALA A 155 21.43 37.55 19.12
N ALA A 156 20.11 37.63 19.15
CA ALA A 156 19.38 38.57 20.00
C ALA A 156 19.60 38.29 21.49
N VAL A 157 19.58 37.01 21.86
CA VAL A 157 19.88 36.54 23.23
C VAL A 157 21.33 36.85 23.60
N ALA A 158 22.30 36.57 22.72
CA ALA A 158 23.72 36.83 22.97
C ALA A 158 24.04 38.32 23.18
N ARG A 159 23.27 39.21 22.55
CA ARG A 159 23.38 40.67 22.69
C ARG A 159 22.52 41.24 23.82
N ALA A 160 21.91 40.40 24.64
CA ALA A 160 21.02 40.79 25.74
C ALA A 160 19.88 41.74 25.32
N LEU A 161 19.38 41.62 24.08
CA LEU A 161 18.20 42.36 23.64
C LEU A 161 16.97 41.86 24.39
N GLU A 162 16.13 42.78 24.89
CA GLU A 162 14.90 42.48 25.65
C GLU A 162 13.85 41.66 24.87
N GLY A 163 14.01 41.54 23.55
CA GLY A 163 13.16 40.72 22.70
C GLY A 163 13.29 41.10 21.22
N LEU A 164 12.82 40.23 20.33
CA LEU A 164 12.70 40.55 18.90
C LEU A 164 11.35 41.23 18.64
N HIS A 165 11.33 42.14 17.66
CA HIS A 165 10.09 42.79 17.29
C HIS A 165 9.22 41.87 16.44
N TRP A 166 7.90 41.96 16.61
CA TRP A 166 6.93 41.28 15.74
C TRP A 166 7.15 41.55 14.24
N ARG A 167 7.70 42.72 13.91
CA ARG A 167 8.10 43.08 12.54
C ARG A 167 9.12 42.09 11.97
N ASP A 168 10.15 41.74 12.74
CA ASP A 168 11.24 40.84 12.30
C ASP A 168 10.69 39.44 11.99
N PHE A 169 9.78 38.95 12.83
CA PHE A 169 9.09 37.68 12.60
C PHE A 169 8.21 37.72 11.34
N ARG A 170 7.46 38.80 11.13
CA ARG A 170 6.65 38.97 9.91
C ARG A 170 7.50 39.02 8.64
N TYR A 171 8.66 39.68 8.70
CA TYR A 171 9.60 39.69 7.58
C TYR A 171 10.10 38.29 7.26
N MET A 172 10.49 37.50 8.28
CA MET A 172 10.92 36.11 8.09
C MET A 172 9.80 35.20 7.58
N LEU A 173 8.57 35.41 8.04
CA LEU A 173 7.39 34.69 7.55
C LEU A 173 7.17 34.98 6.06
N ALA A 174 7.16 36.25 5.65
CA ALA A 174 7.00 36.63 4.25
C ALA A 174 8.15 36.14 3.38
N PHE A 175 9.39 36.30 3.84
CA PHE A 175 10.60 35.87 3.13
C PHE A 175 10.62 34.35 2.92
N SER A 176 10.37 33.57 3.97
CA SER A 176 10.34 32.09 3.87
C SER A 176 9.22 31.60 2.95
N LEU A 177 8.07 32.26 2.94
CA LEU A 177 6.97 31.93 2.05
C LEU A 177 7.31 32.23 0.59
N ILE A 178 7.86 33.42 0.31
CA ILE A 178 8.31 33.79 -1.04
C ILE A 178 9.41 32.84 -1.52
N PHE A 179 10.36 32.50 -0.65
CA PHE A 179 11.43 31.55 -0.96
C PHE A 179 10.86 30.18 -1.34
N LEU A 180 9.90 29.65 -0.56
CA LEU A 180 9.24 28.38 -0.87
C LEU A 180 8.51 28.42 -2.23
N LEU A 181 7.78 29.51 -2.51
CA LEU A 181 7.10 29.69 -3.79
C LEU A 181 8.08 29.75 -4.96
N MET A 182 9.24 30.39 -4.77
CA MET A 182 10.28 30.50 -5.80
C MET A 182 10.98 29.16 -6.07
N LEU A 183 10.99 28.23 -5.11
CA LEU A 183 11.49 26.85 -5.32
C LEU A 183 10.48 25.94 -6.03
N LEU A 184 9.20 26.31 -6.11
CA LEU A 184 8.15 25.50 -6.70
C LEU A 184 8.38 25.22 -8.21
N PRO A 185 8.78 26.20 -9.05
CA PRO A 185 9.16 25.96 -10.44
C PRO A 185 10.37 25.02 -10.57
N VAL A 186 11.38 25.20 -9.71
CA VAL A 186 12.57 24.34 -9.70
C VAL A 186 12.18 22.90 -9.38
N THR A 187 11.31 22.72 -8.37
CA THR A 187 10.78 21.42 -7.97
C THR A 187 9.94 20.80 -9.09
N ALA A 188 9.16 21.60 -9.81
CA ALA A 188 8.39 21.13 -10.97
C ALA A 188 9.31 20.68 -12.11
N ILE A 189 10.40 21.38 -12.37
CA ILE A 189 11.41 20.96 -13.37
C ILE A 189 12.04 19.63 -12.94
N PHE A 190 12.47 19.49 -11.68
CA PHE A 190 12.99 18.22 -11.17
C PHE A 190 11.95 17.11 -11.26
N PHE A 191 10.70 17.40 -10.95
CA PHE A 191 9.61 16.43 -11.02
C PHE A 191 9.31 15.96 -12.46
N LEU A 192 9.51 16.83 -13.46
CA LEU A 192 9.38 16.48 -14.88
C LEU A 192 10.63 15.77 -15.42
N MET A 193 11.83 16.15 -14.97
CA MET A 193 13.08 15.51 -15.39
C MET A 193 13.31 14.15 -14.74
N LEU A 194 12.84 13.95 -13.51
CA LEU A 194 12.94 12.66 -12.84
C LEU A 194 11.95 11.71 -13.52
N PRO A 195 12.43 10.62 -14.15
CA PRO A 195 11.53 9.62 -14.68
C PRO A 195 10.71 9.09 -13.50
N ARG A 196 9.37 9.05 -13.65
CA ARG A 196 8.52 8.34 -12.69
C ARG A 196 8.71 6.84 -12.90
N THR A 197 9.92 6.35 -12.69
CA THR A 197 10.23 4.94 -12.81
C THR A 197 9.59 4.21 -11.63
N PRO A 198 8.81 3.15 -11.90
CA PRO A 198 8.33 2.25 -10.84
C PRO A 198 9.50 1.55 -10.12
N THR A 199 10.69 1.59 -10.69
CA THR A 199 11.92 1.04 -10.13
C THR A 199 12.63 2.06 -9.24
N PRO A 200 13.00 1.69 -8.01
CA PRO A 200 13.83 2.53 -7.16
C PRO A 200 15.14 2.87 -7.86
N LEU A 201 15.59 4.12 -7.83
CA LEU A 201 16.83 4.56 -8.49
C LEU A 201 18.10 3.89 -7.93
N TRP A 202 17.98 3.29 -6.74
CA TRP A 202 19.02 2.51 -6.05
C TRP A 202 18.82 0.99 -6.17
N ALA A 203 17.89 0.52 -7.02
CA ALA A 203 17.79 -0.89 -7.36
C ALA A 203 18.93 -1.28 -8.33
N TRP A 204 20.16 -1.36 -7.83
CA TRP A 204 21.33 -1.78 -8.61
C TRP A 204 21.36 -3.27 -8.91
N THR A 205 20.51 -4.05 -8.25
CA THR A 205 20.21 -5.43 -8.64
C THR A 205 18.92 -5.45 -9.45
N PRO A 206 18.91 -6.02 -10.67
CA PRO A 206 17.67 -6.54 -11.23
C PRO A 206 17.03 -7.43 -10.15
N PRO A 207 15.69 -7.49 -10.02
CA PRO A 207 15.05 -8.46 -9.14
C PRO A 207 15.39 -9.88 -9.63
N GLN A 208 16.56 -10.38 -9.22
CA GLN A 208 17.01 -11.75 -9.36
C GLN A 208 16.30 -12.51 -8.23
N GLY A 209 15.10 -12.96 -8.55
CA GLY A 209 14.12 -13.44 -7.58
C GLY A 209 12.86 -12.60 -7.67
N ALA A 210 12.25 -12.56 -8.86
CA ALA A 210 10.84 -12.19 -8.95
C ALA A 210 10.11 -13.08 -7.94
N ALA A 211 9.46 -12.47 -6.96
CA ALA A 211 8.47 -13.17 -6.16
C ALA A 211 7.56 -13.86 -7.18
N HIS A 212 7.52 -15.19 -7.16
CA HIS A 212 6.49 -15.87 -7.92
C HIS A 212 5.18 -15.38 -7.30
N SER A 213 4.28 -14.81 -8.11
CA SER A 213 2.86 -14.85 -7.73
C SER A 213 2.57 -16.29 -7.34
N GLY A 214 1.81 -16.50 -6.27
CA GLY A 214 1.08 -17.75 -6.05
C GLY A 214 0.08 -17.99 -7.19
N PHE A 215 0.54 -18.13 -8.43
CA PHE A 215 -0.26 -18.49 -9.59
C PHE A 215 0.64 -19.25 -10.56
N SER A 216 0.23 -20.47 -10.88
CA SER A 216 0.91 -21.36 -11.81
C SER A 216 -0.11 -21.83 -12.86
N ALA A 217 0.30 -21.83 -14.12
CA ALA A 217 -0.51 -22.37 -15.22
C ALA A 217 -0.39 -23.89 -15.38
N ASP A 218 0.30 -24.54 -14.44
CA ASP A 218 0.40 -25.99 -14.29
C ASP A 218 -0.01 -26.38 -12.87
N LEU A 219 -0.84 -27.41 -12.77
CA LEU A 219 -1.37 -27.90 -11.50
C LEU A 219 -0.90 -29.33 -11.25
N SER A 220 -0.32 -29.57 -10.09
CA SER A 220 0.03 -30.89 -9.57
C SER A 220 -0.34 -30.95 -8.09
N PRO A 221 -0.52 -32.14 -7.48
CA PRO A 221 -0.87 -32.25 -6.06
C PRO A 221 0.11 -31.50 -5.15
N ASP A 222 1.38 -31.49 -5.52
CA ASP A 222 2.43 -30.79 -4.79
C ASP A 222 2.36 -29.26 -4.97
N SER A 223 2.09 -28.77 -6.20
CA SER A 223 1.98 -27.33 -6.45
C SER A 223 0.77 -26.68 -5.76
N ILE A 224 -0.34 -27.41 -5.56
CA ILE A 224 -1.49 -26.92 -4.78
C ILE A 224 -1.10 -26.60 -3.34
N THR A 225 -0.32 -27.48 -2.71
CA THR A 225 0.09 -27.30 -1.32
C THR A 225 1.03 -26.11 -1.18
N ARG A 226 1.98 -25.95 -2.12
CA ARG A 226 2.87 -24.77 -2.16
C ARG A 226 2.08 -23.48 -2.38
N LEU A 227 1.09 -23.52 -3.27
CA LEU A 227 0.23 -22.38 -3.58
C LEU A 227 -0.59 -21.92 -2.37
N ALA A 228 -1.22 -22.85 -1.64
CA ALA A 228 -2.02 -22.53 -0.46
C ALA A 228 -1.20 -21.94 0.71
N LEU A 229 0.12 -22.18 0.72
CA LEU A 229 1.05 -21.64 1.72
C LEU A 229 1.69 -20.32 1.30
N ASP A 230 1.49 -19.88 0.07
CA ASP A 230 2.07 -18.65 -0.46
C ASP A 230 1.17 -17.44 -0.20
N SER A 231 1.65 -16.50 0.63
CA SER A 231 0.94 -15.26 0.96
C SER A 231 1.20 -14.11 -0.02
N THR A 232 1.89 -14.34 -1.14
CA THR A 232 2.17 -13.31 -2.14
C THR A 232 0.88 -12.81 -2.80
N THR A 233 0.82 -11.50 -3.07
CA THR A 233 -0.36 -10.89 -3.69
C THR A 233 -0.31 -11.10 -5.21
N ALA A 234 -1.22 -11.90 -5.77
CA ALA A 234 -1.29 -12.14 -7.21
C ALA A 234 -1.77 -10.91 -8.01
N PHE A 235 -2.84 -10.24 -7.56
CA PHE A 235 -3.33 -9.00 -8.18
C PHE A 235 -4.20 -8.19 -7.20
N ARG A 236 -4.45 -6.94 -7.56
CA ARG A 236 -5.46 -6.07 -6.89
C ARG A 236 -6.53 -5.70 -7.89
N ALA A 237 -7.79 -5.72 -7.48
CA ALA A 237 -8.90 -5.37 -8.35
C ALA A 237 -9.89 -4.42 -7.67
N GLN A 238 -10.42 -3.49 -8.46
CA GLN A 238 -11.55 -2.64 -8.11
C GLN A 238 -12.72 -2.98 -9.04
N ILE A 239 -13.89 -3.24 -8.47
CA ILE A 239 -15.08 -3.71 -9.19
C ILE A 239 -16.17 -2.64 -9.14
N ILE A 240 -16.82 -2.39 -10.27
CA ILE A 240 -17.87 -1.37 -10.43
C ILE A 240 -19.04 -1.97 -11.24
N PRO A 241 -20.28 -2.03 -10.71
CA PRO A 241 -20.67 -1.71 -9.33
C PRO A 241 -20.05 -2.69 -8.32
N GLN A 242 -19.93 -2.28 -7.06
CA GLN A 242 -19.35 -3.13 -6.02
C GLN A 242 -20.21 -4.40 -5.84
N SER A 243 -19.62 -5.58 -6.03
CA SER A 243 -20.28 -6.86 -5.77
C SER A 243 -20.49 -7.02 -4.26
N ALA A 244 -21.65 -7.53 -3.86
CA ALA A 244 -22.01 -7.73 -2.45
C ALA A 244 -21.52 -9.08 -1.90
N ASP A 245 -21.40 -10.12 -2.74
CA ASP A 245 -21.04 -11.47 -2.33
C ASP A 245 -19.64 -11.88 -2.85
N PRO A 246 -18.72 -12.28 -1.95
CA PRO A 246 -17.45 -12.90 -2.35
C PRO A 246 -17.60 -14.19 -3.18
N GLU A 247 -18.67 -14.96 -3.00
CA GLU A 247 -18.89 -16.23 -3.71
C GLU A 247 -19.13 -16.02 -5.21
N ASP A 248 -19.64 -14.85 -5.61
CA ASP A 248 -19.87 -14.48 -7.01
C ASP A 248 -18.58 -14.09 -7.75
N LEU A 249 -17.47 -13.93 -7.03
CA LEU A 249 -16.22 -13.40 -7.57
C LEU A 249 -15.28 -14.51 -8.03
N TYR A 250 -15.71 -15.22 -9.07
CA TYR A 250 -14.90 -16.25 -9.72
C TYR A 250 -13.91 -15.66 -10.74
N TRP A 251 -12.65 -15.53 -10.33
CA TRP A 251 -11.56 -15.01 -11.16
C TRP A 251 -10.94 -16.11 -12.03
N VAL A 252 -10.99 -15.92 -13.35
CA VAL A 252 -10.40 -16.85 -14.31
C VAL A 252 -9.00 -16.35 -14.67
N GLY A 253 -7.98 -17.13 -14.32
CA GLY A 253 -6.59 -16.90 -14.71
C GLY A 253 -6.12 -17.81 -15.85
N ALA A 254 -6.33 -19.13 -15.71
CA ALA A 254 -6.03 -20.12 -16.74
C ALA A 254 -7.08 -21.24 -16.73
N ILE A 255 -7.22 -21.93 -17.85
CA ILE A 255 -7.99 -23.17 -17.96
C ILE A 255 -7.03 -24.27 -18.37
N LEU A 256 -6.98 -25.33 -17.58
CA LEU A 256 -6.09 -26.47 -17.79
C LEU A 256 -6.83 -27.51 -18.63
N TRP A 257 -6.49 -27.57 -19.92
CA TRP A 257 -7.21 -28.39 -20.89
C TRP A 257 -6.67 -29.81 -21.00
N ARG A 258 -5.37 -30.01 -20.76
CA ARG A 258 -4.70 -31.29 -20.96
C ARG A 258 -4.37 -31.93 -19.62
N ASP A 259 -4.74 -33.20 -19.49
CA ASP A 259 -4.41 -34.05 -18.36
C ASP A 259 -3.29 -35.02 -18.75
N GLU A 260 -2.15 -34.92 -18.05
CA GLU A 260 -0.98 -35.79 -18.19
C GLU A 260 -0.92 -36.88 -17.09
N GLY A 261 -2.00 -37.03 -16.32
CA GLY A 261 -2.22 -38.07 -15.31
C GLY A 261 -1.81 -37.64 -13.89
N ARG A 262 -0.71 -36.88 -13.76
CA ARG A 262 -0.28 -36.27 -12.48
C ARG A 262 -0.31 -34.74 -12.50
N THR A 263 -0.33 -34.16 -13.69
CA THR A 263 -0.25 -32.72 -13.90
C THR A 263 -1.31 -32.31 -14.91
N TRP A 264 -1.98 -31.18 -14.66
CA TRP A 264 -2.86 -30.53 -15.62
C TRP A 264 -2.19 -29.27 -16.13
N ILE A 265 -2.16 -29.10 -17.45
CA ILE A 265 -1.44 -27.99 -18.11
C ILE A 265 -2.37 -27.14 -18.98
N ALA A 266 -2.03 -25.86 -19.09
CA ALA A 266 -2.77 -24.88 -19.89
C ALA A 266 -2.48 -25.02 -21.40
N ASP A 267 -3.02 -26.05 -22.04
CA ASP A 267 -2.87 -26.30 -23.48
C ASP A 267 -4.15 -25.97 -24.27
N SER A 268 -4.43 -24.67 -24.43
CA SER A 268 -5.68 -24.22 -25.06
C SER A 268 -5.75 -24.58 -26.55
N PRO A 269 -6.81 -25.26 -27.02
CA PRO A 269 -6.95 -25.70 -28.42
C PRO A 269 -7.25 -24.55 -29.39
N VAL A 270 -7.64 -23.38 -28.86
CA VAL A 270 -7.94 -22.18 -29.64
C VAL A 270 -7.23 -20.98 -29.01
N ALA A 271 -6.54 -20.18 -29.81
CA ALA A 271 -6.00 -18.89 -29.41
C ALA A 271 -6.28 -17.88 -30.52
N ARG A 272 -7.08 -16.85 -30.22
CA ARG A 272 -7.30 -15.72 -31.13
C ARG A 272 -6.49 -14.53 -30.65
N VAL A 273 -5.61 -14.02 -31.52
CA VAL A 273 -4.90 -12.76 -31.25
C VAL A 273 -5.90 -11.62 -31.30
N ARG A 274 -5.96 -10.81 -30.25
CA ARG A 274 -6.77 -9.59 -30.20
C ARG A 274 -5.83 -8.39 -30.11
N GLY A 275 -6.08 -7.36 -30.91
CA GLY A 275 -5.31 -6.12 -30.87
C GLY A 275 -5.53 -5.34 -29.56
N ALA A 276 -4.67 -4.34 -29.32
CA ALA A 276 -4.89 -3.36 -28.25
C ALA A 276 -6.25 -2.67 -28.47
N ALA A 277 -7.06 -2.61 -27.41
CA ALA A 277 -8.47 -2.20 -27.41
C ALA A 277 -9.39 -3.11 -28.28
N SER A 278 -10.01 -4.11 -27.65
CA SER A 278 -11.11 -4.84 -28.29
C SER A 278 -12.44 -4.09 -28.09
N THR A 279 -12.93 -3.42 -29.13
CA THR A 279 -14.29 -2.89 -29.21
C THR A 279 -15.27 -3.99 -29.62
N GLY A 280 -15.43 -4.99 -28.76
CA GLY A 280 -16.50 -5.99 -28.90
C GLY A 280 -17.81 -5.42 -28.35
N VAL A 281 -18.69 -4.96 -29.23
CA VAL A 281 -20.02 -4.44 -28.89
C VAL A 281 -20.92 -5.60 -28.44
N GLY A 282 -21.26 -5.60 -27.15
CA GLY A 282 -22.46 -6.24 -26.62
C GLY A 282 -23.37 -5.15 -26.09
N THR A 283 -24.06 -4.42 -26.99
CA THR A 283 -25.12 -3.47 -26.64
C THR A 283 -26.21 -4.21 -25.88
N GLY A 284 -26.25 -4.04 -24.55
CA GLY A 284 -27.39 -4.46 -23.72
C GLY A 284 -27.08 -5.29 -22.47
N THR A 285 -25.83 -5.61 -22.16
CA THR A 285 -25.53 -6.39 -20.93
C THR A 285 -25.08 -5.47 -19.79
N THR A 286 -25.70 -5.64 -18.62
CA THR A 286 -25.27 -5.09 -17.32
C THR A 286 -23.93 -5.74 -16.95
N GLY A 287 -22.85 -5.28 -17.59
CA GLY A 287 -21.50 -5.81 -17.39
C GLY A 287 -20.85 -5.25 -16.13
N ILE A 288 -20.06 -6.10 -15.47
CA ILE A 288 -19.23 -5.71 -14.33
C ILE A 288 -17.94 -5.12 -14.88
N ARG A 289 -17.66 -3.86 -14.53
CA ARG A 289 -16.39 -3.20 -14.86
C ARG A 289 -15.36 -3.52 -13.78
N GLN A 290 -14.17 -3.88 -14.20
CA GLN A 290 -13.07 -4.27 -13.33
C GLN A 290 -11.82 -3.48 -13.71
N GLU A 291 -11.20 -2.85 -12.74
CA GLU A 291 -9.89 -2.22 -12.88
C GLU A 291 -8.89 -3.04 -12.07
N ILE A 292 -7.93 -3.65 -12.78
CA ILE A 292 -7.02 -4.65 -12.20
C ILE A 292 -5.59 -4.15 -12.33
N VAL A 293 -4.83 -4.29 -11.24
CA VAL A 293 -3.39 -4.07 -11.17
C VAL A 293 -2.74 -5.43 -10.93
N LEU A 294 -2.09 -5.95 -11.96
CA LEU A 294 -1.31 -7.17 -11.91
C LEU A 294 0.02 -6.87 -11.22
N SER A 295 0.41 -7.74 -10.29
CA SER A 295 1.75 -7.71 -9.68
C SER A 295 2.83 -7.94 -10.75
N PRO A 296 4.08 -7.46 -10.55
CA PRO A 296 5.18 -7.55 -11.52
C PRO A 296 5.75 -8.98 -11.69
N ASP A 297 4.87 -9.97 -11.67
CA ASP A 297 5.24 -11.36 -11.61
C ASP A 297 5.41 -11.91 -13.03
N ASN A 298 6.15 -13.01 -13.15
CA ASN A 298 6.51 -13.59 -14.45
C ASN A 298 5.36 -14.36 -15.13
N SER A 299 4.11 -14.14 -14.71
CA SER A 299 2.92 -14.73 -15.32
C SER A 299 2.51 -13.92 -16.55
N ASP A 300 2.26 -14.60 -17.65
CA ASP A 300 1.67 -14.02 -18.85
C ASP A 300 0.14 -14.11 -18.85
N TYR A 301 -0.50 -14.59 -17.78
CA TYR A 301 -1.96 -14.64 -17.68
C TYR A 301 -2.56 -13.37 -17.07
N LEU A 302 -3.68 -12.93 -17.63
CA LEU A 302 -4.49 -11.82 -17.12
C LEU A 302 -5.73 -12.37 -16.45
N PHE A 303 -6.03 -11.88 -15.25
CA PHE A 303 -7.21 -12.25 -14.49
C PHE A 303 -8.43 -11.42 -14.91
N ALA A 304 -9.59 -12.05 -14.99
CA ALA A 304 -10.86 -11.37 -15.17
C ALA A 304 -11.98 -12.17 -14.49
N LEU A 305 -13.14 -11.53 -14.25
CA LEU A 305 -14.33 -12.30 -13.90
C LEU A 305 -14.81 -13.10 -15.12
N ALA A 306 -15.68 -14.07 -14.87
CA ALA A 306 -16.20 -14.95 -15.91
C ALA A 306 -16.71 -14.15 -17.14
N THR A 307 -16.39 -14.63 -18.33
CA THR A 307 -16.85 -14.07 -19.63
C THR A 307 -16.41 -12.62 -19.90
N PRO A 308 -15.10 -12.33 -20.00
CA PRO A 308 -14.63 -11.02 -20.42
C PRO A 308 -14.97 -10.76 -21.89
N TYR A 309 -15.66 -9.64 -22.16
CA TYR A 309 -16.08 -9.26 -23.52
C TYR A 309 -15.35 -8.01 -24.04
N ARG A 310 -14.79 -7.19 -23.15
CA ARG A 310 -14.02 -6.00 -23.51
C ARG A 310 -12.78 -5.89 -22.63
N LEU A 311 -11.63 -5.64 -23.25
CA LEU A 311 -10.36 -5.41 -22.55
C LEU A 311 -9.69 -4.14 -23.09
N ASN A 312 -9.33 -3.25 -22.17
CA ASN A 312 -8.49 -2.08 -22.43
C ASN A 312 -7.15 -2.26 -21.72
N ILE A 313 -6.12 -2.48 -22.52
CA ILE A 313 -4.75 -2.75 -22.06
C ILE A 313 -3.77 -2.19 -23.11
N PRO A 314 -2.64 -1.59 -22.70
CA PRO A 314 -1.68 -0.97 -23.62
C PRO A 314 -0.78 -1.99 -24.36
N VAL A 315 -1.00 -3.30 -24.19
CA VAL A 315 -0.17 -4.36 -24.77
C VAL A 315 -1.01 -5.38 -25.52
N THR A 316 -0.41 -6.03 -26.52
CA THR A 316 -1.07 -7.09 -27.29
C THR A 316 -1.31 -8.32 -26.42
N TYR A 317 -2.51 -8.89 -26.55
CA TYR A 317 -2.91 -10.09 -25.81
C TYR A 317 -3.60 -11.10 -26.74
N ARG A 318 -3.68 -12.34 -26.26
CA ARG A 318 -4.40 -13.45 -26.89
C ARG A 318 -5.57 -13.82 -26.01
N GLN A 319 -6.70 -14.06 -26.65
CA GLN A 319 -7.86 -14.65 -26.00
C GLN A 319 -7.92 -16.13 -26.34
N GLN A 320 -7.79 -16.96 -25.32
CA GLN A 320 -7.84 -18.42 -25.39
C GLN A 320 -9.28 -18.93 -25.22
N ALA A 321 -9.45 -20.24 -25.38
CA ALA A 321 -10.72 -20.92 -25.14
C ALA A 321 -11.24 -20.62 -23.72
N GLY A 322 -12.56 -20.50 -23.58
CA GLY A 322 -13.20 -20.16 -22.29
C GLY A 322 -13.00 -18.73 -21.81
N GLY A 323 -12.44 -17.83 -22.64
CA GLY A 323 -12.30 -16.41 -22.31
C GLY A 323 -11.04 -16.07 -21.53
N VAL A 324 -10.10 -17.02 -21.39
CA VAL A 324 -8.79 -16.78 -20.76
C VAL A 324 -8.01 -15.74 -21.56
N LEU A 325 -7.39 -14.80 -20.86
CA LEU A 325 -6.63 -13.70 -21.42
C LEU A 325 -5.15 -13.90 -21.13
N ARG A 326 -4.31 -13.86 -22.17
CA ARG A 326 -2.86 -14.14 -22.06
C ARG A 326 -2.03 -13.13 -22.83
N LEU A 327 -1.00 -12.57 -22.21
CA LEU A 327 0.00 -11.72 -22.83
C LEU A 327 0.92 -12.54 -23.76
N ASN A 328 1.52 -11.88 -24.75
CA ASN A 328 2.53 -12.55 -25.59
C ASN A 328 3.85 -12.82 -24.84
N LYS A 329 4.14 -12.01 -23.81
CA LYS A 329 5.32 -12.12 -22.95
C LYS A 329 4.95 -11.57 -21.58
N ALA A 330 5.46 -12.20 -20.53
CA ALA A 330 5.38 -11.66 -19.17
C ALA A 330 6.04 -10.27 -19.12
N SER A 331 5.39 -9.32 -18.44
CA SER A 331 5.82 -7.92 -18.43
C SER A 331 6.99 -7.66 -17.50
N GLY A 332 7.16 -8.46 -16.43
CA GLY A 332 8.12 -8.22 -15.35
C GLY A 332 7.92 -6.89 -14.60
N LEU A 333 6.86 -6.15 -14.92
CA LEU A 333 6.48 -4.85 -14.39
C LEU A 333 4.98 -4.85 -14.09
N PRO A 334 4.49 -4.08 -13.10
CA PRO A 334 3.07 -4.06 -12.79
C PRO A 334 2.26 -3.52 -13.98
N ILE A 335 1.22 -4.23 -14.39
CA ILE A 335 0.32 -3.79 -15.47
C ILE A 335 -1.03 -3.41 -14.87
N ARG A 336 -1.52 -2.22 -15.25
CA ARG A 336 -2.92 -1.82 -15.04
C ARG A 336 -3.73 -2.06 -16.31
N TYR A 337 -4.89 -2.69 -16.16
CA TYR A 337 -5.83 -2.88 -17.27
C TYR A 337 -7.28 -2.80 -16.79
N MET A 338 -8.18 -2.49 -17.73
CA MET A 338 -9.62 -2.47 -17.48
C MET A 338 -10.29 -3.56 -18.29
N VAL A 339 -11.13 -4.37 -17.64
CA VAL A 339 -11.89 -5.44 -18.26
C VAL A 339 -13.36 -5.30 -17.91
N TRP A 340 -14.23 -5.62 -18.88
CA TRP A 340 -15.65 -5.72 -18.67
C TRP A 340 -16.08 -7.16 -18.91
N SER A 341 -16.82 -7.68 -17.94
CA SER A 341 -17.24 -9.07 -17.88
C SER A 341 -18.75 -9.15 -17.76
N ALA A 342 -19.34 -10.10 -18.47
CA ALA A 342 -20.78 -10.37 -18.40
C ALA A 342 -21.02 -11.58 -17.48
N PRO A 343 -22.22 -11.71 -16.86
CA PRO A 343 -22.56 -12.92 -16.12
C PRO A 343 -22.30 -14.19 -16.94
N ALA A 344 -21.86 -15.25 -16.26
CA ALA A 344 -21.55 -16.52 -16.91
C ALA A 344 -22.78 -17.02 -17.70
N ALA A 345 -22.64 -17.14 -19.01
CA ALA A 345 -23.69 -17.65 -19.89
C ALA A 345 -23.31 -19.06 -20.41
N PRO A 346 -24.30 -19.95 -20.60
CA PRO A 346 -24.07 -21.22 -21.27
C PRO A 346 -23.42 -20.99 -22.64
N ARG A 347 -22.30 -21.67 -22.89
CA ARG A 347 -21.53 -21.53 -24.13
C ARG A 347 -21.50 -22.84 -24.88
N VAL A 348 -21.75 -22.78 -26.19
CA VAL A 348 -21.53 -23.92 -27.08
C VAL A 348 -20.03 -24.06 -27.34
N LEU A 349 -19.49 -25.25 -27.06
CA LEU A 349 -18.09 -25.58 -27.34
C LEU A 349 -17.89 -25.81 -28.84
N SER A 350 -16.80 -25.29 -29.39
CA SER A 350 -16.35 -25.65 -30.73
C SER A 350 -15.90 -27.12 -30.77
N ALA A 351 -15.81 -27.71 -31.98
CA ALA A 351 -15.33 -29.07 -32.14
C ALA A 351 -13.93 -29.29 -31.53
N ALA A 352 -13.01 -28.33 -31.72
CA ALA A 352 -11.67 -28.39 -31.16
C ALA A 352 -11.68 -28.36 -29.62
N GLU A 353 -12.50 -27.48 -29.03
CA GLU A 353 -12.66 -27.42 -27.57
C GLU A 353 -13.30 -28.67 -27.00
N ARG A 354 -14.28 -29.25 -27.70
CA ARG A 354 -14.91 -30.50 -27.29
C ARG A 354 -13.92 -31.67 -27.32
N THR A 355 -13.11 -31.78 -28.36
CA THR A 355 -12.07 -32.82 -28.44
C THR A 355 -11.05 -32.65 -27.32
N ALA A 356 -10.59 -31.43 -27.06
CA ALA A 356 -9.66 -31.16 -25.97
C ALA A 356 -10.27 -31.48 -24.59
N ALA A 357 -11.52 -31.10 -24.33
CA ALA A 357 -12.21 -31.36 -23.07
C ALA A 357 -12.51 -32.86 -22.81
N LEU A 358 -12.47 -33.69 -23.85
CA LEU A 358 -12.66 -35.14 -23.76
C LEU A 358 -11.33 -35.91 -23.71
N GLN A 359 -10.19 -35.22 -23.76
CA GLN A 359 -8.88 -35.86 -23.65
C GLN A 359 -8.69 -36.43 -22.24
N VAL A 360 -8.27 -37.68 -22.18
CA VAL A 360 -7.95 -38.41 -20.94
C VAL A 360 -6.65 -39.20 -21.20
N PRO A 361 -5.68 -39.19 -20.28
CA PRO A 361 -4.43 -39.92 -20.48
C PRO A 361 -4.64 -41.43 -20.51
N ASP A 362 -3.84 -42.13 -21.32
CA ASP A 362 -3.92 -43.59 -21.44
C ASP A 362 -3.60 -44.32 -20.12
N THR A 363 -2.81 -43.68 -19.25
CA THR A 363 -2.44 -44.15 -17.91
C THR A 363 -3.59 -44.10 -16.89
N THR A 364 -4.76 -43.59 -17.27
CA THR A 364 -5.93 -43.48 -16.39
C THR A 364 -6.41 -44.85 -15.91
N SER A 365 -6.50 -45.01 -14.59
CA SER A 365 -6.80 -46.31 -13.97
C SER A 365 -8.12 -46.93 -14.47
N PRO A 366 -8.17 -48.26 -14.69
CA PRO A 366 -9.38 -48.94 -15.13
C PRO A 366 -10.58 -48.75 -14.19
N LYS A 367 -10.32 -48.64 -12.87
CA LYS A 367 -11.37 -48.38 -11.86
C LYS A 367 -12.01 -47.00 -12.06
N LEU A 368 -11.22 -45.97 -12.39
CA LEU A 368 -11.74 -44.63 -12.63
C LEU A 368 -12.58 -44.58 -13.92
N ARG A 369 -12.16 -45.31 -14.96
CA ARG A 369 -12.97 -45.45 -16.20
C ARG A 369 -14.29 -46.17 -15.94
N ALA A 370 -14.27 -47.25 -15.16
CA ALA A 370 -15.48 -47.97 -14.76
C ALA A 370 -16.42 -47.08 -13.93
N LEU A 371 -15.88 -46.27 -13.02
CA LEU A 371 -16.64 -45.30 -12.24
C LEU A 371 -17.25 -44.21 -13.14
N ALA A 372 -16.48 -43.67 -14.08
CA ALA A 372 -16.99 -42.70 -15.06
C ALA A 372 -18.12 -43.30 -15.91
N ALA A 373 -18.00 -44.56 -16.33
CA ALA A 373 -19.04 -45.28 -17.06
C ALA A 373 -20.33 -45.47 -16.22
N HIS A 374 -20.23 -45.64 -14.90
CA HIS A 374 -21.39 -45.71 -14.01
C HIS A 374 -22.18 -44.37 -13.95
N PHE A 375 -21.46 -43.25 -14.11
CA PHE A 375 -22.09 -41.92 -14.20
C PHE A 375 -22.57 -41.59 -15.62
N ALA A 376 -22.08 -42.29 -16.64
CA ALA A 376 -22.50 -42.09 -18.02
C ALA A 376 -23.95 -42.57 -18.23
N GLY A 377 -24.78 -41.71 -18.81
CA GLY A 377 -26.18 -41.99 -19.13
C GLY A 377 -27.16 -40.99 -18.49
N GLY A 378 -28.01 -40.40 -19.33
CA GLY A 378 -28.92 -39.29 -18.98
C GLY A 378 -28.48 -37.95 -19.57
N SER A 379 -29.19 -36.87 -19.26
CA SER A 379 -28.78 -35.52 -19.65
C SER A 379 -27.58 -35.04 -18.82
N ASP A 380 -26.73 -34.17 -19.39
CA ASP A 380 -25.51 -33.66 -18.75
C ASP A 380 -25.77 -33.07 -17.35
N ALA A 381 -26.94 -32.43 -17.15
CA ALA A 381 -27.37 -31.89 -15.87
C ALA A 381 -27.56 -32.98 -14.80
N VAL A 382 -28.13 -34.13 -15.17
CA VAL A 382 -28.35 -35.27 -14.27
C VAL A 382 -27.03 -35.92 -13.88
N VAL A 383 -26.07 -35.99 -14.80
CA VAL A 383 -24.72 -36.52 -14.55
C VAL A 383 -23.98 -35.64 -13.54
N VAL A 384 -24.02 -34.31 -13.71
CA VAL A 384 -23.40 -33.36 -12.78
C VAL A 384 -24.04 -33.42 -11.39
N GLN A 385 -25.37 -33.55 -11.32
CA GLN A 385 -26.09 -33.61 -10.06
C GLN A 385 -25.83 -34.92 -9.29
N ARG A 386 -25.75 -36.07 -9.99
CA ARG A 386 -25.38 -37.37 -9.40
C ARG A 386 -23.95 -37.34 -8.82
N ARG A 387 -23.02 -36.64 -9.47
CA ARG A 387 -21.66 -36.43 -8.96
C ARG A 387 -21.63 -35.59 -7.69
N ARG A 388 -22.40 -34.49 -7.64
CA ARG A 388 -22.42 -33.58 -6.47
C ARG A 388 -22.98 -34.24 -5.21
N GLY A 389 -23.99 -35.11 -5.33
CA GLY A 389 -24.65 -35.77 -4.19
C GLY A 389 -23.76 -36.70 -3.37
N ILE A 390 -22.62 -37.17 -3.90
CA ILE A 390 -21.67 -38.03 -3.18
C ILE A 390 -20.61 -37.19 -2.44
N GLY A 391 -20.31 -35.98 -2.91
CA GLY A 391 -19.29 -35.10 -2.32
C GLY A 391 -19.73 -34.33 -1.06
N SER A 392 -21.04 -34.27 -0.78
CA SER A 392 -21.61 -33.45 0.31
C SER A 392 -21.75 -34.19 1.65
N ALA A 393 -21.25 -35.41 1.79
CA ALA A 393 -21.31 -36.19 3.03
C ALA A 393 -19.98 -36.11 3.83
N ALA A 394 -19.69 -34.95 4.42
CA ALA A 394 -18.66 -34.74 5.47
C ALA A 394 -19.05 -33.54 6.36
N PRO A 395 -18.68 -33.50 7.66
CA PRO A 395 -19.51 -32.94 8.74
C PRO A 395 -19.45 -31.41 8.92
N PRO A 396 -20.41 -30.80 9.64
CA PRO A 396 -20.60 -29.35 9.70
C PRO A 396 -19.78 -28.65 10.80
N GLY A 397 -19.31 -27.44 10.51
CA GLY A 397 -18.71 -26.46 11.42
C GLY A 397 -17.82 -25.50 10.64
N ARG A 398 -17.80 -24.17 10.82
CA ARG A 398 -18.19 -23.31 11.93
C ARG A 398 -18.24 -21.85 11.39
N ASN A 399 -19.17 -21.04 11.91
CA ASN A 399 -19.36 -19.60 11.61
C ASN A 399 -18.11 -18.71 11.79
N SER A 400 -18.00 -17.67 10.95
CA SER A 400 -17.52 -16.30 11.27
C SER A 400 -17.81 -15.41 10.06
N GLY A 401 -18.44 -14.24 10.10
CA GLY A 401 -18.27 -13.10 11.01
C GLY A 401 -17.76 -11.91 10.19
N THR A 402 -18.60 -10.89 10.03
CA THR A 402 -18.49 -9.69 9.17
C THR A 402 -17.30 -8.75 9.42
N GLY A 403 -16.85 -8.03 8.39
CA GLY A 403 -16.02 -6.82 8.54
C GLY A 403 -15.79 -6.10 7.21
N GLY A 404 -16.45 -4.95 7.02
CA GLY A 404 -16.34 -4.11 5.83
C GLY A 404 -15.10 -3.20 5.87
N ASP A 405 -14.37 -3.17 4.75
CA ASP A 405 -13.56 -2.04 4.32
C ASP A 405 -13.39 -2.13 2.80
N GLY A 406 -13.59 -1.01 2.11
CA GLY A 406 -13.83 -0.88 0.66
C GLY A 406 -12.65 -1.17 -0.29
N VAL A 407 -11.77 -2.11 0.04
CA VAL A 407 -10.74 -2.64 -0.86
C VAL A 407 -10.60 -4.14 -0.62
N SER A 408 -11.21 -4.96 -1.48
CA SER A 408 -11.10 -6.43 -1.40
C SER A 408 -9.70 -6.89 -1.81
N ARG A 409 -8.96 -7.47 -0.87
CA ARG A 409 -7.65 -8.10 -1.09
C ARG A 409 -7.87 -9.61 -1.34
N TRP A 410 -7.59 -10.08 -2.55
CA TRP A 410 -7.84 -11.47 -2.96
C TRP A 410 -6.63 -12.36 -2.65
N ARG A 411 -6.91 -13.48 -1.98
CA ARG A 411 -5.99 -14.58 -1.67
C ARG A 411 -6.45 -15.79 -2.49
N VAL A 412 -5.53 -16.53 -3.09
CA VAL A 412 -5.83 -17.78 -3.80
C VAL A 412 -5.82 -18.94 -2.82
#